data_AF-A0AAW1JAT4-F1
#
_entry.id   AF-A0AAW1JAT4-F1
#
_cell.length_a   1.000
_cell.length_b   1.000
_cell.length_c   1.000
_cell.angle_alpha   90.00
_cell.angle_beta   90.00
_cell.angle_gamma   90.00
#
_symmetry.space_group_name_H-M   'P 1'
#
loop_
_entity.id
_entity.type
_entity.pdbx_description
1 polymer ?
#
loop_
_entity_poly.entity_id
_entity_poly.type
_entity_poly.pdbx_seq_one_letter_code
_entity_poly.pdbx_strand_id
1 'polypeptide(L)'
;MKVSIVTRSGKELVNGGIELNDSSNVADLQEAIYKRTKKFYPSRQRLTLPVQPGTKERPTVLSGRKSLKEYCDGNSDTLTVVFKDLGPQVSYRTLFFCEYLGPLIIYPIFYYFPVYKFFGYNEERVIHPVQTYACYYWCFHYFKRILETFFVHRFSHATSPISNVFRNCAYYWTFGAYIAYYVNHPLYTPVGDLQWKIGFGFGLLCQLSNFYCHILLKNLRGADGSGGYQIPKGFLFNIVTCANYTTEIYQWIGFNVATQTVAGYVFAVVAAGIMSNWALGKHRRLKKLFDGKDGKPKYPRRWVILPPFL
;
A
#
# COMPACT_ATOMS: atom_id res chain seq x y z
N MET A 1 -3.13 -12.13 -35.62
CA MET A 1 -3.77 -10.83 -35.30
C MET A 1 -2.80 -9.64 -35.49
N LYS A 2 -3.26 -8.54 -36.10
CA LYS A 2 -2.51 -7.27 -36.22
C LYS A 2 -2.94 -6.27 -35.14
N VAL A 3 -1.99 -5.74 -34.38
CA VAL A 3 -2.26 -4.78 -33.29
C VAL A 3 -1.72 -3.40 -33.66
N SER A 4 -2.60 -2.42 -33.82
CA SER A 4 -2.22 -1.01 -33.97
C SER A 4 -2.02 -0.37 -32.61
N ILE A 5 -0.89 0.29 -32.41
CA ILE A 5 -0.51 0.89 -31.13
C ILE A 5 -0.43 2.41 -31.31
N VAL A 6 -1.39 3.12 -30.74
CA VAL A 6 -1.48 4.57 -30.85
C VAL A 6 -1.23 5.24 -29.51
N THR A 7 -0.65 6.43 -29.55
CA THR A 7 -0.54 7.31 -28.39
C THR A 7 -1.90 7.97 -28.11
N ARG A 8 -2.02 8.66 -26.96
CA ARG A 8 -3.24 9.41 -26.63
C ARG A 8 -3.62 10.51 -27.64
N SER A 9 -2.64 11.03 -28.38
CA SER A 9 -2.87 12.02 -29.45
C SER A 9 -3.22 11.36 -30.78
N GLY A 10 -3.42 10.04 -30.83
CA GLY A 10 -3.73 9.29 -32.05
C GLY A 10 -2.52 8.97 -32.92
N LYS A 11 -1.31 9.43 -32.57
CA LYS A 11 -0.09 9.13 -33.33
C LYS A 11 0.34 7.69 -33.12
N GLU A 12 0.68 6.98 -34.19
CA GLU A 12 1.26 5.63 -34.10
C GLU A 12 2.57 5.63 -33.31
N LEU A 13 2.68 4.71 -32.34
CA LEU A 13 3.91 4.50 -31.58
C LEU A 13 4.89 3.62 -32.35
N VAL A 14 4.36 2.60 -33.03
CA VAL A 14 5.11 1.65 -33.85
C VAL A 14 4.47 1.66 -35.24
N ASN A 15 5.18 2.21 -36.23
CA ASN A 15 4.68 2.33 -37.59
C ASN A 15 4.27 0.96 -38.13
N GLY A 16 3.04 0.86 -38.65
CA GLY A 16 2.50 -0.38 -39.22
C GLY A 16 2.02 -1.40 -38.19
N GLY A 17 2.09 -1.10 -36.90
CA GLY A 17 1.63 -1.96 -35.81
C GLY A 17 2.54 -3.16 -35.54
N ILE A 18 2.01 -4.14 -34.80
CA ILE A 18 2.70 -5.39 -34.46
C ILE A 18 1.81 -6.57 -34.82
N GLU A 19 2.33 -7.51 -35.58
CA GLU A 19 1.68 -8.80 -35.83
C GLU A 19 2.05 -9.80 -34.73
N LEU A 20 1.03 -10.42 -34.16
CA LEU A 20 1.16 -11.42 -33.11
C LEU A 20 0.33 -12.65 -33.45
N ASN A 21 0.77 -13.78 -32.91
CA ASN A 21 0.03 -15.02 -33.00
C ASN A 21 -1.29 -14.90 -32.23
N ASP A 22 -2.26 -15.70 -32.66
CA ASP A 22 -3.60 -15.70 -32.10
C ASP A 22 -3.69 -16.21 -30.65
N SER A 23 -2.66 -16.94 -30.21
CA SER A 23 -2.49 -17.39 -28.83
C SER A 23 -1.76 -16.38 -27.93
N SER A 24 -1.31 -15.25 -28.48
CA SER A 24 -0.55 -14.26 -27.71
C SER A 24 -1.40 -13.53 -26.68
N ASN A 25 -0.78 -13.24 -25.55
CA ASN A 25 -1.36 -12.45 -24.48
C ASN A 25 -0.85 -11.00 -24.50
N VAL A 26 -1.36 -10.18 -23.60
CA VAL A 26 -0.97 -8.76 -23.49
C VAL A 26 0.50 -8.58 -23.09
N ALA A 27 1.09 -9.48 -22.31
CA ALA A 27 2.50 -9.41 -21.95
C ALA A 27 3.41 -9.64 -23.18
N ASP A 28 3.03 -10.54 -24.08
CA ASP A 28 3.74 -10.76 -25.35
C ASP A 28 3.74 -9.50 -26.21
N LEU A 29 2.60 -8.79 -26.25
CA LEU A 29 2.49 -7.49 -26.93
C LEU A 29 3.40 -6.44 -26.27
N GLN A 30 3.45 -6.37 -24.94
CA GLN A 30 4.34 -5.46 -24.24
C GLN A 30 5.81 -5.75 -24.56
N GLU A 31 6.21 -7.02 -24.60
CA GLU A 31 7.57 -7.41 -25.00
C GLU A 31 7.86 -7.07 -26.46
N ALA A 32 6.90 -7.27 -27.36
CA ALA A 32 7.06 -6.90 -28.77
C ALA A 32 7.24 -5.38 -28.95
N ILE A 33 6.48 -4.56 -28.21
CA ILE A 33 6.66 -3.10 -28.17
C ILE A 33 8.06 -2.74 -27.65
N TYR A 34 8.51 -3.41 -26.60
CA TYR A 34 9.84 -3.18 -26.04
C TYR A 34 10.96 -3.56 -27.03
N LYS A 35 10.83 -4.69 -27.74
CA LYS A 35 11.78 -5.10 -28.78
C LYS A 35 11.93 -4.07 -29.89
N ARG A 36 10.83 -3.42 -30.31
CA ARG A 36 10.81 -2.39 -31.36
C ARG A 36 11.32 -1.02 -30.88
N THR A 37 10.96 -0.62 -29.66
CA THR A 37 11.25 0.74 -29.16
C THR A 37 12.50 0.84 -28.29
N LYS A 38 12.91 -0.25 -27.63
CA LYS A 38 14.00 -0.39 -26.64
C LYS A 38 13.95 0.55 -25.42
N LYS A 39 13.06 1.55 -25.41
CA LYS A 39 12.90 2.54 -24.34
C LYS A 39 11.80 2.17 -23.33
N PHE A 40 10.74 1.53 -23.81
CA PHE A 40 9.54 1.27 -23.02
C PHE A 40 9.51 -0.20 -22.60
N TYR A 41 10.24 -0.57 -21.54
CA TYR A 41 10.16 -1.93 -20.99
C TYR A 41 8.75 -2.24 -20.47
N PRO A 42 8.33 -3.52 -20.41
CA PRO A 42 6.92 -3.89 -20.21
C PRO A 42 6.19 -3.21 -19.05
N SER A 43 6.81 -3.11 -17.86
CA SER A 43 6.15 -2.51 -16.70
C SER A 43 5.92 -0.99 -16.83
N ARG A 44 6.67 -0.30 -17.70
CA ARG A 44 6.46 1.12 -18.03
C ARG A 44 5.25 1.34 -18.95
N GLN A 45 4.76 0.29 -19.59
CA GLN A 45 3.68 0.37 -20.58
C GLN A 45 2.32 0.17 -19.93
N ARG A 46 1.43 1.14 -20.10
CA ARG A 46 0.00 0.96 -19.84
C ARG A 46 -0.76 0.94 -21.16
N LEU A 47 -1.40 -0.19 -21.43
CA LEU A 47 -2.22 -0.40 -22.61
C LEU A 47 -3.71 -0.34 -22.24
N THR A 48 -4.48 0.42 -23.00
CA THR A 48 -5.93 0.55 -22.82
C THR A 48 -6.66 0.46 -24.14
N LEU A 49 -7.92 0.01 -24.11
CA LEU A 49 -8.80 0.15 -25.27
C LEU A 49 -9.11 1.63 -25.55
N PRO A 50 -9.30 2.01 -26.83
CA PRO A 50 -9.75 3.34 -27.19
C PRO A 50 -11.13 3.61 -26.58
N VAL A 51 -11.35 4.85 -26.16
CA VAL A 51 -12.63 5.33 -25.63
C VAL A 51 -13.16 6.36 -26.60
N GLN A 52 -14.47 6.32 -26.87
CA GLN A 52 -15.07 7.30 -27.76
C GLN A 52 -14.94 8.72 -27.17
N PRO A 53 -14.50 9.71 -27.97
CA PRO A 53 -14.41 11.10 -27.55
C PRO A 53 -15.75 11.59 -26.98
N GLY A 54 -15.72 12.24 -25.81
CA GLY A 54 -16.92 12.81 -25.17
C GLY A 54 -17.66 11.90 -24.19
N THR A 55 -17.31 10.61 -24.09
CA THR A 55 -17.88 9.72 -23.07
C THR A 55 -17.17 9.88 -21.71
N LYS A 56 -17.92 9.80 -20.61
CA LYS A 56 -17.37 9.80 -19.23
C LYS A 56 -16.82 8.45 -18.79
N GLU A 57 -16.73 7.49 -19.71
CA GLU A 57 -16.30 6.12 -19.40
C GLU A 57 -14.79 6.05 -19.16
N ARG A 58 -14.39 5.16 -18.26
CA ARG A 58 -12.97 4.94 -17.97
C ARG A 58 -12.42 3.93 -18.98
N PRO A 59 -11.24 4.19 -19.57
CA PRO A 59 -10.64 3.26 -20.50
C PRO A 59 -10.37 1.90 -19.85
N THR A 60 -10.79 0.84 -20.52
CA THR A 60 -10.53 -0.54 -20.12
C THR A 60 -9.03 -0.81 -20.22
N VAL A 61 -8.41 -1.16 -19.09
CA VAL A 61 -6.99 -1.49 -19.02
C VAL A 61 -6.80 -2.95 -19.40
N LEU A 62 -5.86 -3.21 -20.32
CA LEU A 62 -5.51 -4.55 -20.73
C LEU A 62 -4.68 -5.23 -19.63
N SER A 63 -5.03 -6.46 -19.29
CA SER A 63 -4.34 -7.26 -18.28
C SER A 63 -3.29 -8.15 -18.94
N GLY A 64 -2.05 -8.13 -18.44
CA GLY A 64 -0.92 -8.89 -19.00
C GLY A 64 -1.20 -10.36 -19.31
N ARG A 65 -2.03 -11.03 -18.47
CA ARG A 65 -2.33 -12.47 -18.59
C ARG A 65 -3.49 -12.81 -19.52
N LYS A 66 -4.35 -11.84 -19.85
CA LYS A 66 -5.52 -12.10 -20.70
C LYS A 66 -5.10 -12.24 -22.15
N SER A 67 -5.79 -13.09 -22.89
CA SER A 67 -5.56 -13.21 -24.33
C SER A 67 -5.95 -11.90 -25.01
N LEU A 68 -5.21 -11.50 -26.06
CA LEU A 68 -5.57 -10.34 -26.86
C LEU A 68 -6.95 -10.51 -27.54
N LYS A 69 -7.36 -11.75 -27.82
CA LYS A 69 -8.68 -12.08 -28.37
C LYS A 69 -9.84 -11.72 -27.45
N GLU A 70 -9.63 -11.74 -26.12
CA GLU A 70 -10.66 -11.31 -25.17
C GLU A 70 -11.01 -9.81 -25.29
N TYR A 71 -10.18 -9.04 -25.98
CA TYR A 71 -10.33 -7.61 -26.17
C TYR A 71 -10.75 -7.21 -27.58
N CYS A 72 -11.00 -8.20 -28.46
CA CYS A 72 -11.44 -7.96 -29.82
C CYS A 72 -12.96 -8.14 -29.90
N ASP A 73 -13.63 -7.24 -30.62
CA ASP A 73 -15.03 -7.45 -30.99
C ASP A 73 -15.07 -8.58 -32.04
N GLY A 74 -15.90 -9.59 -31.79
CA GLY A 74 -15.91 -10.87 -32.50
C GLY A 74 -15.81 -10.73 -34.02
N ASN A 75 -14.75 -11.33 -34.58
CA ASN A 75 -14.33 -11.40 -36.00
C ASN A 75 -13.43 -10.28 -36.56
N SER A 76 -12.87 -9.38 -35.73
CA SER A 76 -11.81 -8.48 -36.20
C SER A 76 -10.40 -9.06 -35.96
N ASP A 77 -9.63 -9.24 -37.04
CA ASP A 77 -8.19 -9.61 -36.97
C ASP A 77 -7.29 -8.43 -36.55
N THR A 78 -7.89 -7.27 -36.31
CA THR A 78 -7.22 -6.01 -36.01
C THR A 78 -7.65 -5.46 -34.65
N LEU A 79 -6.69 -5.24 -33.75
CA LEU A 79 -6.91 -4.61 -32.45
C LEU A 79 -6.22 -3.25 -32.38
N THR A 80 -6.93 -2.21 -31.95
CA THR A 80 -6.30 -0.90 -31.66
C THR A 80 -6.13 -0.74 -30.17
N VAL A 81 -4.91 -0.43 -29.72
CA VAL A 81 -4.58 -0.17 -28.31
C VAL A 81 -3.97 1.21 -28.14
N VAL A 82 -4.40 1.90 -27.09
CA VAL A 82 -3.84 3.19 -26.68
C VAL A 82 -2.70 2.93 -25.69
N PHE A 83 -1.50 3.36 -26.06
CA PHE A 83 -0.30 3.34 -25.24
C PHE A 83 -0.20 4.59 -24.36
N LYS A 84 0.13 4.35 -23.09
CA LYS A 84 0.57 5.38 -22.15
C LYS A 84 1.87 4.95 -21.49
N ASP A 85 2.86 5.85 -21.55
CA ASP A 85 4.07 5.76 -20.77
C ASP A 85 3.80 6.13 -19.29
N LEU A 86 4.12 5.22 -18.36
CA LEU A 86 4.03 5.43 -16.91
C LEU A 86 5.29 6.05 -16.28
N GLY A 87 6.37 6.17 -17.04
CA GLY A 87 7.70 6.53 -16.54
C GLY A 87 8.38 5.38 -15.79
N PRO A 88 9.55 5.62 -15.17
CA PRO A 88 10.29 4.61 -14.43
C PRO A 88 9.45 3.95 -13.32
N GLN A 89 9.39 2.62 -13.35
CA GLN A 89 8.60 1.82 -12.43
C GLN A 89 9.50 0.99 -11.50
N VAL A 90 8.98 0.71 -10.31
CA VAL A 90 9.60 -0.15 -9.31
C VAL A 90 8.59 -1.15 -8.77
N SER A 91 9.03 -2.33 -8.36
CA SER A 91 8.13 -3.31 -7.74
C SER A 91 7.51 -2.76 -6.44
N TYR A 92 6.26 -3.13 -6.15
CA TYR A 92 5.65 -2.75 -4.87
C TYR A 92 6.42 -3.28 -3.67
N ARG A 93 7.02 -4.48 -3.78
CA ARG A 93 7.86 -5.05 -2.72
C ARG A 93 9.03 -4.14 -2.37
N THR A 94 9.75 -3.66 -3.37
CA THR A 94 10.87 -2.73 -3.18
C THR A 94 10.39 -1.40 -2.60
N LEU A 95 9.28 -0.85 -3.10
CA LEU A 95 8.72 0.40 -2.57
C LEU A 95 8.40 0.28 -1.07
N PHE A 96 7.66 -0.77 -0.68
CA PHE A 96 7.31 -1.02 0.72
C PHE A 96 8.54 -1.33 1.58
N PHE A 97 9.51 -2.06 1.05
CA PHE A 97 10.77 -2.29 1.75
C PHE A 97 11.49 -0.98 2.07
N CYS A 98 11.70 -0.12 1.07
CA CYS A 98 12.37 1.17 1.26
C CYS A 98 11.63 2.09 2.23
N GLU A 99 10.30 2.15 2.16
CA GLU A 99 9.53 3.03 3.05
C GLU A 99 9.61 2.58 4.52
N TYR A 100 9.62 1.26 4.79
CA TYR A 100 9.67 0.71 6.14
C TYR A 100 11.10 0.58 6.70
N LEU A 101 12.11 0.48 5.84
CA LEU A 101 13.51 0.36 6.26
C LEU A 101 13.99 1.60 7.03
N GLY A 102 13.59 2.79 6.60
CA GLY A 102 14.00 4.04 7.24
C GLY A 102 13.60 4.10 8.72
N PRO A 103 12.30 4.02 9.07
CA PRO A 103 11.87 4.04 10.47
C PRO A 103 12.51 2.95 11.32
N LEU A 104 12.79 1.78 10.74
CA LEU A 104 13.46 0.67 11.42
C LEU A 104 14.92 0.99 11.78
N ILE A 105 15.62 1.77 10.96
CA ILE A 105 17.01 2.17 11.19
C ILE A 105 17.10 3.47 12.00
N ILE A 106 16.29 4.47 11.63
CA ILE A 106 16.32 5.81 12.19
C ILE A 106 15.96 5.79 13.68
N TYR A 107 14.94 5.03 14.08
CA TYR A 107 14.53 5.04 15.50
C TYR A 107 15.65 4.52 16.43
N PRO A 108 16.29 3.36 16.17
CA PRO A 108 17.48 2.93 16.91
C PRO A 108 18.62 3.93 16.92
N ILE A 109 18.80 4.76 15.89
CA ILE A 109 19.85 5.80 15.88
C ILE A 109 19.64 6.78 17.04
N PHE A 110 18.42 7.27 17.25
CA PHE A 110 18.10 8.16 18.39
C PHE A 110 18.15 7.45 19.74
N TYR A 111 17.94 6.12 19.77
CA TYR A 111 17.99 5.35 21.02
C TYR A 111 19.41 4.94 21.42
N TYR A 112 20.25 4.44 20.51
CA TYR A 112 21.57 3.91 20.87
C TYR A 112 22.72 4.93 20.76
N PHE A 113 22.60 5.92 19.86
CA PHE A 113 23.69 6.87 19.61
C PHE A 113 23.44 8.19 20.34
N PRO A 114 24.51 8.95 20.68
CA PRO A 114 24.42 10.21 21.41
C PRO A 114 23.97 11.37 20.50
N VAL A 115 22.89 11.18 19.73
CA VAL A 115 22.37 12.14 18.74
C VAL A 115 22.07 13.50 19.38
N TYR A 116 21.58 13.51 20.62
CA TYR A 116 21.22 14.73 21.35
C TYR A 116 22.40 15.63 21.72
N LYS A 117 23.64 15.11 21.74
CA LYS A 117 24.84 15.95 21.94
C LYS A 117 25.00 16.96 20.80
N PHE A 118 24.65 16.58 19.57
CA PHE A 118 24.64 17.49 18.43
C PHE A 118 23.55 18.58 18.53
N PHE A 119 22.58 18.40 19.43
CA PHE A 119 21.52 19.37 19.73
C PHE A 119 21.79 20.16 21.02
N GLY A 120 22.99 20.06 21.60
CA GLY A 120 23.39 20.80 22.81
C GLY A 120 23.08 20.11 24.13
N TYR A 121 22.54 18.89 24.13
CA TYR A 121 22.31 18.11 25.34
C TYR A 121 23.55 17.26 25.66
N ASN A 122 24.47 17.86 26.42
CA ASN A 122 25.78 17.26 26.71
C ASN A 122 25.78 16.28 27.89
N GLU A 123 24.73 16.29 28.71
CA GLU A 123 24.58 15.42 29.87
C GLU A 123 24.32 13.97 29.48
N GLU A 124 24.67 13.04 30.38
CA GLU A 124 24.32 11.64 30.21
C GLU A 124 22.81 11.44 30.30
N ARG A 125 22.23 10.85 29.24
CA ARG A 125 20.80 10.59 29.18
C ARG A 125 20.43 9.39 30.06
N VAL A 126 19.54 9.61 31.02
CA VAL A 126 18.84 8.54 31.73
C VAL A 126 17.85 7.87 30.78
N ILE A 127 17.95 6.56 30.60
CA ILE A 127 17.03 5.79 29.75
C ILE A 127 15.97 5.15 30.64
N HIS A 128 14.72 5.54 30.45
CA HIS A 128 13.58 4.96 31.13
C HIS A 128 13.11 3.67 30.44
N PRO A 129 12.54 2.69 31.18
CA PRO A 129 12.00 1.46 30.60
C PRO A 129 11.04 1.71 29.44
N VAL A 130 10.19 2.74 29.53
CA VAL A 130 9.24 3.12 28.46
C VAL A 130 9.95 3.37 27.13
N GLN A 131 11.12 4.01 27.14
CA GLN A 131 11.89 4.31 25.92
C GLN A 131 12.46 3.04 25.29
N THR A 132 12.97 2.12 26.11
CA THR A 132 13.44 0.81 25.66
C THR A 132 12.31 -0.01 25.04
N TYR A 133 11.16 -0.08 25.70
CA TYR A 133 9.99 -0.80 25.17
C TYR A 133 9.41 -0.12 23.94
N ALA A 134 9.42 1.22 23.87
CA ALA A 134 9.04 1.96 22.67
C ALA A 134 9.94 1.61 21.49
N CYS A 135 11.26 1.51 21.71
CA CYS A 135 12.22 1.07 20.68
C CYS A 135 11.91 -0.34 20.19
N TYR A 136 11.70 -1.30 21.09
CA TYR A 136 11.35 -2.67 20.70
C TYR A 136 10.00 -2.75 19.98
N TYR A 137 8.98 -2.06 20.48
CA TYR A 137 7.67 -1.99 19.86
C TYR A 137 7.74 -1.44 18.43
N TRP A 138 8.47 -0.34 18.27
CA TRP A 138 8.66 0.34 16.98
C TRP A 138 9.42 -0.53 15.99
N CYS A 139 10.54 -1.10 16.41
CA CYS A 139 11.34 -2.00 15.58
C CYS A 139 10.55 -3.25 15.20
N PHE A 140 9.83 -3.86 16.15
CA PHE A 140 8.95 -5.00 15.88
C PHE A 140 7.88 -4.63 14.85
N HIS A 141 7.30 -3.42 14.92
CA HIS A 141 6.37 -2.93 13.91
C HIS A 141 6.96 -2.95 12.51
N TYR A 142 8.03 -2.20 12.29
CA TYR A 142 8.57 -2.05 10.93
C TYR A 142 9.23 -3.33 10.43
N PHE A 143 9.84 -4.12 11.32
CA PHE A 143 10.34 -5.45 10.96
C PHE A 143 9.21 -6.38 10.50
N LYS A 144 8.10 -6.46 11.26
CA LYS A 144 6.90 -7.19 10.84
C LYS A 144 6.38 -6.70 9.48
N ARG A 145 6.29 -5.39 9.26
CA ARG A 145 5.82 -4.81 7.98
C ARG A 145 6.71 -5.19 6.80
N ILE A 146 8.02 -5.25 7.02
CA ILE A 146 9.00 -5.73 6.03
C ILE A 146 8.77 -7.22 5.74
N LEU A 147 8.67 -8.07 6.76
CA LEU A 147 8.40 -9.50 6.57
C LEU A 147 7.05 -9.74 5.87
N GLU A 148 5.99 -9.03 6.26
CA GLU A 148 4.69 -9.09 5.59
C GLU A 148 4.80 -8.74 4.11
N THR A 149 5.60 -7.73 3.76
CA THR A 149 5.80 -7.31 2.36
C THR A 149 6.38 -8.41 1.49
N PHE A 150 7.31 -9.19 2.02
CA PHE A 150 7.96 -10.28 1.27
C PHE A 150 7.17 -11.59 1.30
N PHE A 151 6.59 -11.94 2.46
CA PHE A 151 6.08 -13.30 2.71
C PHE A 151 4.54 -13.40 2.79
N VAL A 152 3.84 -12.27 3.01
CA VAL A 152 2.38 -12.26 3.21
C VAL A 152 1.66 -11.55 2.06
N HIS A 153 2.07 -10.33 1.71
CA HIS A 153 1.35 -9.49 0.77
C HIS A 153 1.34 -10.05 -0.66
N ARG A 154 0.14 -10.11 -1.25
CA ARG A 154 -0.10 -10.42 -2.66
C ARG A 154 -0.62 -9.18 -3.37
N PHE A 155 0.25 -8.52 -4.15
CA PHE A 155 -0.08 -7.27 -4.82
C PHE A 155 -0.90 -7.49 -6.10
N SER A 156 -1.90 -6.65 -6.33
CA SER A 156 -2.74 -6.69 -7.54
C SER A 156 -2.07 -6.04 -8.75
N HIS A 157 -1.22 -5.05 -8.50
CA HIS A 157 -0.40 -4.39 -9.50
C HIS A 157 1.05 -4.80 -9.27
N ALA A 158 1.80 -5.01 -10.35
CA ALA A 158 3.20 -5.43 -10.26
C ALA A 158 4.11 -4.29 -9.79
N THR A 159 3.84 -3.06 -10.25
CA THR A 159 4.76 -1.92 -10.07
C THR A 159 4.06 -0.61 -9.73
N SER A 160 4.85 0.32 -9.20
CA SER A 160 4.48 1.70 -8.87
C SER A 160 5.50 2.67 -9.48
N PRO A 161 5.12 3.91 -9.81
CA PRO A 161 6.06 4.97 -10.19
C PRO A 161 7.15 5.19 -9.13
N ILE A 162 8.40 5.37 -9.56
CA ILE A 162 9.53 5.57 -8.64
C ILE A 162 9.38 6.81 -7.75
N SER A 163 8.70 7.85 -8.22
CA SER A 163 8.40 9.05 -7.43
C SER A 163 7.61 8.75 -6.16
N ASN A 164 6.79 7.68 -6.16
CA ASN A 164 6.06 7.25 -4.98
C ASN A 164 6.99 6.70 -3.90
N VAL A 165 8.15 6.13 -4.25
CA VAL A 165 9.16 5.69 -3.27
C VAL A 165 9.65 6.88 -2.48
N PHE A 166 10.10 7.94 -3.16
CA PHE A 166 10.62 9.14 -2.49
C PHE A 166 9.55 9.79 -1.61
N ARG A 167 8.32 9.94 -2.10
CA ARG A 167 7.22 10.51 -1.29
C ARG A 167 6.93 9.66 -0.05
N ASN A 168 6.86 8.34 -0.20
CA ASN A 168 6.56 7.46 0.91
C ASN A 168 7.72 7.43 1.91
N CYS A 169 8.97 7.28 1.45
CA CYS A 169 10.14 7.36 2.32
C CYS A 169 10.19 8.69 3.07
N ALA A 170 9.99 9.83 2.40
CA ALA A 170 9.96 11.13 3.06
C ALA A 170 8.91 11.17 4.18
N TYR A 171 7.70 10.67 3.94
CA TYR A 171 6.66 10.58 4.97
C TYR A 171 7.08 9.68 6.14
N TYR A 172 7.38 8.41 5.89
CA TYR A 172 7.65 7.43 6.94
C TYR A 172 8.92 7.77 7.72
N TRP A 173 10.00 8.13 7.02
CA TRP A 173 11.30 8.38 7.63
C TRP A 173 11.27 9.64 8.49
N THR A 174 10.58 10.69 8.03
CA THR A 174 10.41 11.93 8.81
C THR A 174 9.58 11.68 10.06
N PHE A 175 8.46 10.97 9.97
CA PHE A 175 7.67 10.62 11.17
C PHE A 175 8.44 9.68 12.10
N GLY A 176 9.23 8.76 11.55
CA GLY A 176 10.12 7.90 12.33
C GLY A 176 11.16 8.69 13.10
N ALA A 177 11.83 9.65 12.46
CA ALA A 177 12.76 10.55 13.14
C ALA A 177 12.05 11.42 14.19
N TYR A 178 10.89 11.98 13.84
CA TYR A 178 10.13 12.87 14.72
C TYR A 178 9.68 12.16 16.00
N ILE A 179 9.12 10.95 15.90
CA ILE A 179 8.73 10.18 17.09
C ILE A 179 9.96 9.74 17.88
N ALA A 180 10.99 9.24 17.20
CA ALA A 180 12.21 8.78 17.86
C ALA A 180 12.91 9.92 18.63
N TYR A 181 12.90 11.14 18.08
CA TYR A 181 13.44 12.32 18.74
C TYR A 181 12.71 12.63 20.04
N TYR A 182 11.38 12.68 20.04
CA TYR A 182 10.61 13.06 21.23
C TYR A 182 10.59 11.96 22.29
N VAL A 183 10.43 10.70 21.90
CA VAL A 183 10.37 9.59 22.86
C VAL A 183 11.74 9.35 23.50
N ASN A 184 12.84 9.47 22.76
CA ASN A 184 14.18 9.20 23.27
C ASN A 184 14.91 10.47 23.76
N HIS A 185 14.19 11.60 23.86
CA HIS A 185 14.74 12.89 24.28
C HIS A 185 15.26 12.82 25.72
N PRO A 186 16.36 13.52 26.07
CA PRO A 186 16.87 13.56 27.44
C PRO A 186 15.88 14.11 28.48
N LEU A 187 15.01 15.02 28.05
CA LEU A 187 13.96 15.62 28.89
C LEU A 187 12.63 14.84 28.86
N TYR A 188 12.62 13.62 28.32
CA TYR A 188 11.40 12.81 28.25
C TYR A 188 10.98 12.35 29.66
N THR A 189 9.74 12.67 30.04
CA THR A 189 9.15 12.22 31.30
C THR A 189 8.20 11.05 31.04
N PRO A 190 8.46 9.84 31.57
CA PRO A 190 7.59 8.69 31.35
C PRO A 190 6.28 8.80 32.13
N VAL A 191 5.25 8.12 31.64
CA VAL A 191 4.00 7.92 32.36
C VAL A 191 4.15 6.88 33.48
N GLY A 192 3.13 6.74 34.32
CA GLY A 192 3.12 5.75 35.42
C GLY A 192 3.33 4.31 34.94
N ASP A 193 3.89 3.47 35.82
CA ASP A 193 4.34 2.12 35.48
C ASP A 193 3.23 1.22 34.89
N LEU A 194 2.05 1.24 35.51
CA LEU A 194 0.90 0.48 35.02
C LEU A 194 0.40 0.99 33.66
N GLN A 195 0.43 2.30 33.44
CA GLN A 195 -0.11 2.92 32.22
C GLN A 195 0.69 2.52 30.98
N TRP A 196 2.02 2.58 31.04
CA TRP A 196 2.82 2.24 29.87
C TRP A 196 2.74 0.75 29.54
N LYS A 197 2.64 -0.12 30.56
CA LYS A 197 2.44 -1.56 30.40
C LYS A 197 1.11 -1.87 29.71
N ILE A 198 0.02 -1.22 30.15
CA ILE A 198 -1.29 -1.34 29.51
C ILE A 198 -1.23 -0.84 28.06
N GLY A 199 -0.61 0.32 27.83
CA GLY A 199 -0.50 0.92 26.50
C GLY A 199 0.24 0.03 25.50
N PHE A 200 1.43 -0.47 25.85
CA PHE A 200 2.16 -1.40 24.97
C PHE A 200 1.50 -2.78 24.88
N GLY A 201 0.91 -3.30 25.97
CA GLY A 201 0.20 -4.58 25.95
C GLY A 201 -0.99 -4.55 24.98
N PHE A 202 -1.83 -3.52 25.08
CA PHE A 202 -2.92 -3.27 24.14
C PHE A 202 -2.39 -3.05 22.71
N GLY A 203 -1.36 -2.21 22.56
CA GLY A 203 -0.75 -1.92 21.27
C GLY A 203 -0.21 -3.17 20.58
N LEU A 204 0.41 -4.09 21.32
CA LEU A 204 0.98 -5.33 20.80
C LEU A 204 -0.13 -6.29 20.36
N LEU A 205 -1.20 -6.43 21.15
CA LEU A 205 -2.38 -7.22 20.76
C LEU A 205 -2.98 -6.71 19.43
N CYS A 206 -3.12 -5.40 19.27
CA CYS A 206 -3.59 -4.80 18.03
C CYS A 206 -2.64 -5.05 16.85
N GLN A 207 -1.33 -5.01 17.08
CA GLN A 207 -0.32 -5.27 16.06
C GLN A 207 -0.31 -6.73 15.58
N LEU A 208 -0.52 -7.69 16.49
CA LEU A 208 -0.73 -9.09 16.14
C LEU A 208 -2.06 -9.29 15.39
N SER A 209 -3.11 -8.59 15.82
CA SER A 209 -4.40 -8.58 15.12
C SER A 209 -4.30 -8.02 13.70
N ASN A 210 -3.47 -6.99 13.50
CA ASN A 210 -3.16 -6.42 12.18
C ASN A 210 -2.46 -7.44 11.28
N PHE A 211 -1.48 -8.19 11.79
CA PHE A 211 -0.85 -9.29 11.06
C PHE A 211 -1.86 -10.37 10.66
N TYR A 212 -2.73 -10.77 11.59
CA TYR A 212 -3.78 -11.73 11.28
C TYR A 212 -4.73 -11.22 10.19
N CYS A 213 -5.09 -9.93 10.22
CA CYS A 213 -5.86 -9.31 9.15
C CYS A 213 -5.14 -9.38 7.80
N HIS A 214 -3.82 -9.20 7.75
CA HIS A 214 -3.05 -9.33 6.49
C HIS A 214 -3.02 -10.77 5.97
N ILE A 215 -2.97 -11.78 6.85
CA ILE A 215 -3.12 -13.19 6.45
C ILE A 215 -4.49 -13.44 5.82
N LEU A 216 -5.58 -12.96 6.44
CA LEU A 216 -6.92 -13.08 5.88
C LEU A 216 -7.02 -12.40 4.51
N LEU A 217 -6.44 -11.21 4.35
CA LEU A 217 -6.42 -10.47 3.08
C LEU A 217 -5.60 -11.19 2.00
N LYS A 218 -4.48 -11.84 2.36
CA LYS A 218 -3.69 -12.67 1.43
C LYS A 218 -4.53 -13.78 0.80
N ASN A 219 -5.40 -14.40 1.59
CA ASN A 219 -6.22 -15.53 1.16
C ASN A 219 -7.35 -15.14 0.18
N LEU A 220 -7.65 -13.84 0.03
CA LEU A 220 -8.60 -13.34 -0.97
C LEU A 220 -8.03 -13.32 -2.39
N ARG A 221 -6.78 -13.69 -2.58
CA ARG A 221 -6.09 -13.69 -3.88
C ARG A 221 -5.41 -15.03 -4.12
N GLY A 222 -5.36 -15.47 -5.37
CA GLY A 222 -4.54 -16.59 -5.82
C GLY A 222 -3.06 -16.36 -5.55
N ALA A 223 -2.25 -17.42 -5.58
CA ALA A 223 -0.81 -17.37 -5.29
C ALA A 223 -0.05 -16.34 -6.16
N ASP A 224 -0.54 -16.14 -7.37
CA ASP A 224 -0.04 -15.25 -8.41
C ASP A 224 -0.62 -13.82 -8.33
N GLY A 225 -1.38 -13.49 -7.28
CA GLY A 225 -2.04 -12.19 -7.07
C GLY A 225 -3.39 -12.01 -7.80
N SER A 226 -3.85 -13.02 -8.56
CA SER A 226 -5.16 -13.02 -9.24
C SER A 226 -6.33 -13.14 -8.25
N GLY A 227 -7.57 -12.96 -8.69
CA GLY A 227 -8.76 -13.20 -7.83
C GLY A 227 -9.75 -12.03 -7.70
N GLY A 228 -9.59 -10.98 -8.50
CA GLY A 228 -10.56 -9.87 -8.55
C GLY A 228 -10.72 -9.12 -7.22
N TYR A 229 -11.85 -8.42 -7.06
CA TYR A 229 -12.26 -7.88 -5.76
C TYR A 229 -13.16 -8.91 -5.08
N GLN A 230 -12.94 -9.15 -3.79
CA GLN A 230 -13.74 -10.04 -2.95
C GLN A 230 -14.09 -9.33 -1.63
N ILE A 231 -15.17 -9.76 -0.98
CA ILE A 231 -15.57 -9.27 0.34
C ILE A 231 -14.76 -10.03 1.41
N PRO A 232 -13.90 -9.35 2.21
CA PRO A 232 -13.21 -10.00 3.32
C PRO A 232 -14.19 -10.55 4.35
N LYS A 233 -13.91 -11.74 4.90
CA LYS A 233 -14.71 -12.41 5.95
C LYS A 233 -13.80 -12.95 7.04
N GLY A 234 -14.34 -13.14 8.23
CA GLY A 234 -13.62 -13.65 9.42
C GLY A 234 -13.07 -12.53 10.31
N PHE A 235 -12.91 -12.84 11.60
CA PHE A 235 -12.40 -11.89 12.61
C PHE A 235 -13.16 -10.54 12.58
N LEU A 236 -12.45 -9.43 12.80
CA LEU A 236 -13.00 -8.08 12.72
C LEU A 236 -13.56 -7.73 11.34
N PHE A 237 -13.17 -8.42 10.25
CA PHE A 237 -13.79 -8.16 8.95
C PHE A 237 -15.29 -8.49 8.93
N ASN A 238 -15.81 -9.26 9.87
CA ASN A 238 -17.25 -9.49 9.98
C ASN A 238 -18.01 -8.22 10.39
N ILE A 239 -17.37 -7.33 11.15
CA ILE A 239 -17.99 -6.14 11.75
C ILE A 239 -17.60 -4.87 10.98
N VAL A 240 -16.36 -4.81 10.50
CA VAL A 240 -15.80 -3.61 9.86
C VAL A 240 -15.16 -3.91 8.51
N THR A 241 -15.08 -2.90 7.66
CA THR A 241 -14.64 -3.06 6.27
C THR A 241 -13.13 -3.20 6.17
N CYS A 242 -12.40 -2.39 6.92
CA CYS A 242 -10.95 -2.30 6.86
C CYS A 242 -10.31 -2.66 8.21
N ALA A 243 -10.55 -3.89 8.68
CA ALA A 243 -10.06 -4.36 9.98
C ALA A 243 -8.55 -4.22 10.17
N ASN A 244 -7.76 -4.35 9.10
CA ASN A 244 -6.32 -4.12 9.14
C ASN A 244 -5.98 -2.66 9.50
N TYR A 245 -6.70 -1.68 8.94
CA TYR A 245 -6.50 -0.27 9.29
C TYR A 245 -7.01 0.06 10.69
N THR A 246 -8.12 -0.55 11.09
CA THR A 246 -8.64 -0.44 12.46
C THR A 246 -7.58 -0.86 13.47
N THR A 247 -7.12 -2.09 13.38
CA THR A 247 -6.11 -2.64 14.30
C THR A 247 -4.82 -1.83 14.27
N GLU A 248 -4.43 -1.29 13.11
CA GLU A 248 -3.28 -0.39 13.00
C GLU A 248 -3.49 0.96 13.69
N ILE A 249 -4.67 1.58 13.61
CA ILE A 249 -4.97 2.81 14.35
C ILE A 249 -4.92 2.56 15.86
N TYR A 250 -5.58 1.50 16.34
CA TYR A 250 -5.62 1.17 17.76
C TYR A 250 -4.24 0.80 18.32
N GLN A 251 -3.37 0.18 17.53
CA GLN A 251 -2.00 -0.09 17.96
C GLN A 251 -1.25 1.22 18.29
N TRP A 252 -1.45 2.26 17.46
CA TRP A 252 -0.80 3.56 17.64
C TRP A 252 -1.45 4.37 18.77
N ILE A 253 -2.74 4.16 19.04
CA ILE A 253 -3.38 4.65 20.27
C ILE A 253 -2.70 4.02 21.49
N GLY A 254 -2.50 2.69 21.50
CA GLY A 254 -1.78 2.00 22.58
C GLY A 254 -0.35 2.52 22.78
N PHE A 255 0.40 2.70 21.69
CA PHE A 255 1.73 3.33 21.73
C PHE A 255 1.70 4.74 22.36
N ASN A 256 0.67 5.54 22.04
CA ASN A 256 0.53 6.89 22.58
C ASN A 256 0.05 6.92 24.04
N VAL A 257 -0.76 5.94 24.47
CA VAL A 257 -1.07 5.76 25.90
C VAL A 257 0.20 5.48 26.69
N ALA A 258 1.13 4.72 26.11
CA ALA A 258 2.38 4.38 26.77
C ALA A 258 3.45 5.47 26.73
N THR A 259 3.51 6.27 25.66
CA THR A 259 4.60 7.23 25.46
C THR A 259 4.22 8.67 25.74
N GLN A 260 2.97 9.08 25.49
CA GLN A 260 2.45 10.45 25.69
C GLN A 260 3.36 11.57 25.18
N THR A 261 3.78 11.48 23.91
CA THR A 261 4.51 12.57 23.25
C THR A 261 3.61 13.33 22.28
N VAL A 262 3.81 14.65 22.17
CA VAL A 262 3.12 15.47 21.15
C VAL A 262 3.38 14.91 19.75
N ALA A 263 4.61 14.47 19.48
CA ALA A 263 4.97 13.85 18.21
C ALA A 263 4.16 12.58 17.90
N GLY A 264 3.98 11.71 18.91
CA GLY A 264 3.18 10.52 18.79
C GLY A 264 1.69 10.81 18.51
N TYR A 265 1.11 11.81 19.18
CA TYR A 265 -0.29 12.18 18.96
C TYR A 265 -0.52 12.80 17.58
N VAL A 266 0.37 13.70 17.14
CA VAL A 266 0.32 14.27 15.78
C VAL A 266 0.39 13.15 14.74
N PHE A 267 1.33 12.22 14.89
CA PHE A 267 1.41 11.07 14.00
C PHE A 267 0.14 10.21 14.02
N ALA A 268 -0.41 9.90 15.19
CA ALA A 268 -1.63 9.10 15.29
C ALA A 268 -2.80 9.74 14.55
N VAL A 269 -3.00 11.06 14.70
CA VAL A 269 -4.06 11.80 13.99
C VAL A 269 -3.84 11.78 12.48
N VAL A 270 -2.62 12.07 12.02
CA VAL A 270 -2.28 12.08 10.59
C VAL A 270 -2.45 10.68 9.98
N ALA A 271 -1.89 9.66 10.62
CA ALA A 271 -1.97 8.27 10.17
C ALA A 271 -3.42 7.77 10.14
N ALA A 272 -4.21 8.06 11.19
CA ALA A 272 -5.62 7.71 11.24
C ALA A 272 -6.43 8.41 10.15
N GLY A 273 -6.18 9.70 9.89
CA GLY A 273 -6.85 10.45 8.82
C GLY A 273 -6.58 9.87 7.43
N ILE A 274 -5.32 9.57 7.12
CA ILE A 274 -4.92 8.96 5.84
C ILE A 274 -5.59 7.58 5.66
N MET A 275 -5.49 6.72 6.67
CA MET A 275 -6.08 5.38 6.62
C MET A 275 -7.61 5.42 6.53
N SER A 276 -8.27 6.36 7.22
CA SER A 276 -9.72 6.55 7.16
C SER A 276 -10.19 6.96 5.77
N ASN A 277 -9.48 7.87 5.11
CA ASN A 277 -9.77 8.24 3.73
C ASN A 277 -9.65 7.03 2.77
N TRP A 278 -8.59 6.23 2.93
CA TRP A 278 -8.44 4.99 2.15
C TRP A 278 -9.53 3.96 2.44
N ALA A 279 -9.92 3.82 3.72
CA ALA A 279 -10.97 2.91 4.14
C ALA A 279 -12.33 3.28 3.55
N LEU A 280 -12.68 4.57 3.55
CA LEU A 280 -13.90 5.10 2.92
C LEU A 280 -13.92 4.79 1.42
N GLY A 281 -12.81 5.01 0.73
CA GLY A 281 -12.66 4.67 -0.69
C GLY A 281 -12.87 3.17 -0.95
N LYS A 282 -12.27 2.30 -0.13
CA LYS A 282 -12.45 0.83 -0.22
C LYS A 282 -13.89 0.43 0.04
N HIS A 283 -14.53 0.99 1.07
CA HIS A 283 -15.91 0.69 1.45
C HIS A 283 -16.90 1.07 0.35
N ARG A 284 -16.81 2.29 -0.19
CA ARG A 284 -17.65 2.74 -1.32
C ARG A 284 -17.50 1.83 -2.53
N ARG A 285 -16.26 1.43 -2.85
CA ARG A 285 -15.99 0.53 -3.98
C ARG A 285 -16.62 -0.85 -3.77
N LEU A 286 -16.47 -1.44 -2.58
CA LEU A 286 -17.06 -2.75 -2.29
C LEU A 286 -18.60 -2.69 -2.35
N LYS A 287 -19.24 -1.66 -1.80
CA LYS A 287 -20.69 -1.47 -1.92
C LYS A 287 -21.17 -1.36 -3.36
N LYS A 288 -20.39 -0.70 -4.24
CA LYS A 288 -20.72 -0.58 -5.66
C LYS A 288 -20.55 -1.90 -6.42
N LEU A 289 -19.49 -2.66 -6.11
CA LEU A 289 -19.21 -3.94 -6.78
C LEU A 289 -20.16 -5.06 -6.33
N PHE A 290 -20.66 -4.96 -5.10
CA PHE A 290 -21.49 -5.96 -4.44
C PHE A 290 -22.83 -5.32 -4.03
N ASP A 291 -23.59 -4.87 -5.01
CA ASP A 291 -24.84 -4.12 -4.81
C ASP A 291 -26.08 -5.02 -4.65
N GLY A 292 -25.94 -6.33 -4.89
CA GLY A 292 -27.06 -7.27 -4.82
C GLY A 292 -27.90 -7.35 -6.10
N LYS A 293 -27.50 -6.67 -7.19
CA LYS A 293 -28.22 -6.65 -8.47
C LYS A 293 -27.59 -7.64 -9.46
N ASP A 294 -28.36 -8.06 -10.46
CA ASP A 294 -27.90 -8.95 -11.55
C ASP A 294 -27.23 -10.24 -11.05
N GLY A 295 -27.75 -10.84 -9.98
CA GLY A 295 -27.19 -12.05 -9.35
C GLY A 295 -25.88 -11.83 -8.57
N LYS A 296 -25.40 -10.59 -8.43
CA LYS A 296 -24.20 -10.27 -7.64
C LYS A 296 -24.49 -10.38 -6.13
N PRO A 297 -23.52 -10.80 -5.31
CA PRO A 297 -23.70 -10.82 -3.87
C PRO A 297 -23.84 -9.39 -3.31
N LYS A 298 -24.63 -9.25 -2.25
CA LYS A 298 -24.87 -7.97 -1.57
C LYS A 298 -23.82 -7.75 -0.47
N TYR A 299 -23.22 -6.56 -0.44
CA TYR A 299 -22.29 -6.17 0.60
C TYR A 299 -22.99 -6.09 1.97
N PRO A 300 -22.46 -6.74 3.03
CA PRO A 300 -23.08 -6.71 4.36
C PRO A 300 -22.99 -5.33 5.01
N ARG A 301 -23.91 -5.02 5.92
CA ARG A 301 -23.86 -3.78 6.72
C ARG A 301 -22.70 -3.88 7.72
N ARG A 302 -21.67 -3.06 7.53
CA ARG A 302 -20.45 -3.01 8.34
C ARG A 302 -20.04 -1.56 8.57
N TRP A 303 -19.37 -1.30 9.68
CA TRP A 303 -18.66 -0.04 9.88
C TRP A 303 -17.46 0.05 8.92
N VAL A 304 -16.93 1.23 8.72
CA VAL A 304 -15.76 1.42 7.85
C VAL A 304 -14.50 0.97 8.59
N ILE A 305 -14.31 1.44 9.83
CA ILE A 305 -13.14 1.16 10.67
C ILE A 305 -13.55 0.62 12.06
N LEU A 306 -14.28 1.35 12.91
CA LEU A 306 -14.92 0.93 14.19
C LEU A 306 -15.39 2.21 14.93
N PRO A 307 -16.44 2.14 15.77
CA PRO A 307 -16.98 3.29 16.50
C PRO A 307 -15.99 3.93 17.51
N PRO A 308 -16.18 5.23 17.84
CA PRO A 308 -17.34 6.04 17.47
C PRO A 308 -17.22 6.78 16.12
N PHE A 309 -16.12 6.62 15.39
CA PHE A 309 -15.88 7.39 14.16
C PHE A 309 -15.71 6.45 12.95
N LEU A 310 -16.81 6.23 12.21
CA LEU A 310 -16.90 5.58 10.87
C LEU A 310 -16.95 4.05 10.78
#